data_AF-A0A367F9T0-F1
#
_entry.id   AF-A0A367F9T0-F1
#
_cell.length_a   1.000
_cell.length_b   1.000
_cell.length_c   1.000
_cell.angle_alpha   90.00
_cell.angle_beta   90.00
_cell.angle_gamma   90.00
#
_symmetry.space_group_name_H-M   'P 1'
#
loop_
_entity.id
_entity.type
_entity.pdbx_description
1 polymer ?
#
loop_
_entity_poly.entity_id
_entity_poly.type
_entity_poly.pdbx_seq_one_letter_code
_entity_poly.pdbx_strand_id
1 'polypeptide(L)'
;MVQQGDNSDAEVAEARFPWLWLVPGVLVLAVLAVWGVLVYPDLPARVPQHFGSDGVDAYADKSVGSAFVPVFVQLGVLVVMSATTLLTVRITPESALPPHRRTAGLVNRPSTAEGARQVARAQLFLAFCVGLGMLATCRVMWSTTPQQEARDSATSTLVLTLLPIALGTLAVLVTALRDRGRGARSSGGGRSSAAD
;
A
#
# COMPACT_ATOMS: atom_id res chain seq x y z
N MET A 1 -1.80 48.09 16.34
CA MET A 1 -2.96 47.20 16.14
C MET A 1 -2.57 46.21 15.06
N VAL A 2 -2.08 45.04 15.50
CA VAL A 2 -1.54 43.97 14.65
C VAL A 2 -2.55 42.83 14.73
N GLN A 3 -3.18 42.48 13.60
CA GLN A 3 -3.90 41.22 13.45
C GLN A 3 -4.07 40.88 11.96
N GLN A 4 -2.94 40.82 11.26
CA GLN A 4 -2.86 40.43 9.85
C GLN A 4 -1.68 39.47 9.64
N GLY A 5 -1.64 38.41 10.45
CA GLY A 5 -0.56 37.42 10.44
C GLY A 5 -0.96 35.98 10.78
N ASP A 6 -2.25 35.67 10.96
CA ASP A 6 -2.69 34.32 11.39
C ASP A 6 -3.43 33.53 10.29
N ASN A 7 -3.99 34.21 9.28
CA ASN A 7 -4.73 33.52 8.20
C ASN A 7 -3.81 32.77 7.22
N SER A 8 -2.52 33.09 7.19
CA SER A 8 -1.53 32.43 6.32
C SER A 8 -1.22 31.01 6.78
N ASP A 9 -1.19 30.78 8.10
CA ASP A 9 -0.84 29.47 8.67
C ASP A 9 -2.02 28.50 8.61
N ALA A 10 -3.25 29.01 8.62
CA ALA A 10 -4.48 28.24 8.49
C ALA A 10 -4.75 27.75 7.04
N GLU A 11 -4.35 28.51 6.02
CA GLU A 11 -4.43 28.08 4.61
C GLU A 11 -3.37 27.04 4.24
N VAL A 12 -2.21 27.02 4.94
CA VAL A 12 -1.08 26.11 4.67
C VAL A 12 -1.17 24.79 5.46
N ALA A 13 -2.27 24.54 6.16
CA ALA A 13 -2.63 23.19 6.59
C ALA A 13 -3.11 22.31 5.40
N GLU A 14 -2.45 22.45 4.23
CA GLU A 14 -2.47 21.45 3.17
C GLU A 14 -2.25 20.09 3.82
N ALA A 15 -3.13 19.13 3.52
CA ALA A 15 -2.99 17.78 4.02
C ALA A 15 -1.65 17.19 3.54
N ARG A 16 -0.63 17.28 4.40
CA ARG A 16 0.75 16.90 4.09
C ARG A 16 0.82 15.41 3.83
N PHE A 17 1.55 15.05 2.79
CA PHE A 17 1.85 13.65 2.46
C PHE A 17 2.56 12.97 3.66
N PRO A 18 2.16 11.76 4.08
CA PRO A 18 2.71 11.09 5.25
C PRO A 18 4.07 10.41 4.93
N TRP A 19 5.12 11.20 4.67
CA TRP A 19 6.45 10.72 4.27
C TRP A 19 7.03 9.63 5.16
N LEU A 20 6.86 9.74 6.48
CA LEU A 20 7.36 8.74 7.44
C LEU A 20 6.77 7.34 7.22
N TRP A 21 5.55 7.25 6.67
CA TRP A 21 4.89 5.97 6.39
C TRP A 21 5.35 5.34 5.07
N LEU A 22 6.02 6.10 4.20
CA LEU A 22 6.64 5.58 2.98
C LEU A 22 7.97 4.89 3.27
N VAL A 23 8.68 5.34 4.32
CA VAL A 23 10.02 4.87 4.69
C VAL A 23 10.12 3.35 4.80
N PRO A 24 9.22 2.62 5.51
CA PRO A 24 9.32 1.17 5.62
C PRO A 24 9.24 0.47 4.26
N GLY A 25 8.35 0.93 3.37
CA GLY A 25 8.21 0.38 2.03
C GLY A 25 9.45 0.60 1.17
N VAL A 26 10.04 1.80 1.24
CA VAL A 26 11.30 2.13 0.54
C VAL A 26 12.47 1.32 1.07
N LEU A 27 12.56 1.12 2.38
CA LEU A 27 13.58 0.27 2.99
C LEU A 27 13.47 -1.18 2.50
N VAL A 28 12.27 -1.75 2.43
CA VAL A 28 12.07 -3.09 1.88
C VAL A 28 12.48 -3.17 0.41
N LEU A 29 12.12 -2.16 -0.40
CA LEU A 29 12.57 -2.09 -1.80
C LEU A 29 14.10 -2.03 -1.91
N ALA A 30 14.75 -1.23 -1.06
CA ALA A 30 16.22 -1.14 -1.03
C ALA A 30 16.86 -2.47 -0.62
N VAL A 31 16.32 -3.15 0.39
CA VAL A 31 16.76 -4.49 0.81
C VAL A 31 16.61 -5.50 -0.34
N LEU A 32 15.46 -5.51 -1.02
CA LEU A 32 15.22 -6.36 -2.19
C LEU A 32 16.25 -6.10 -3.29
N ALA A 33 16.50 -4.83 -3.61
CA ALA A 33 17.46 -4.46 -4.65
C ALA A 33 18.90 -4.88 -4.28
N VAL A 34 19.34 -4.57 -3.07
CA VAL A 34 20.68 -4.93 -2.58
C VAL A 34 20.84 -6.45 -2.53
N TRP A 35 19.88 -7.16 -1.96
CA TRP A 35 19.93 -8.62 -1.87
C TRP A 35 19.95 -9.26 -3.27
N GLY A 36 19.12 -8.78 -4.19
CA GLY A 36 19.10 -9.25 -5.57
C GLY A 36 20.46 -9.04 -6.27
N VAL A 37 21.07 -7.86 -6.12
CA VAL A 37 22.41 -7.57 -6.68
C VAL A 37 23.47 -8.51 -6.12
N LEU A 38 23.42 -8.81 -4.81
CA LEU A 38 24.39 -9.70 -4.16
C LEU A 38 24.24 -11.16 -4.63
N VAL A 39 23.02 -11.64 -4.85
CA VAL A 39 22.77 -13.04 -5.25
C VAL A 39 22.86 -13.24 -6.77
N TYR A 40 22.60 -12.19 -7.56
CA TYR A 40 22.54 -12.29 -9.02
C TYR A 40 23.74 -12.98 -9.67
N PRO A 41 25.01 -12.79 -9.27
CA PRO A 41 26.16 -13.49 -9.85
C PRO A 41 26.03 -15.01 -9.74
N ASP A 42 25.56 -15.50 -8.60
CA ASP A 42 25.50 -16.93 -8.26
C ASP A 42 24.23 -17.62 -8.75
N LEU A 43 23.27 -16.87 -9.31
CA LEU A 43 22.05 -17.46 -9.83
C LEU A 43 22.33 -18.44 -11.00
N PRO A 44 21.60 -19.56 -11.06
CA PRO A 44 21.69 -20.50 -12.18
C PRO A 44 21.28 -19.85 -13.50
N ALA A 45 21.67 -20.48 -14.62
CA ALA A 45 21.36 -19.99 -15.97
C ALA A 45 19.85 -19.88 -16.26
N ARG A 46 19.02 -20.62 -15.51
CA ARG A 46 17.55 -20.60 -15.58
C ARG A 46 16.99 -20.19 -14.23
N VAL A 47 16.08 -19.23 -14.21
CA VAL A 47 15.41 -18.74 -12.99
C VAL A 47 13.92 -19.10 -13.00
N PRO A 48 13.32 -19.47 -11.86
CA PRO A 48 11.88 -19.68 -11.74
C PRO A 48 11.08 -18.45 -12.18
N GLN A 49 10.02 -18.64 -12.96
CA GLN A 49 9.15 -17.55 -13.43
C GLN A 49 7.71 -17.72 -12.93
N HIS A 50 7.21 -18.95 -12.85
CA HIS A 50 5.86 -19.25 -12.39
C HIS A 50 5.88 -20.38 -11.35
N PHE A 51 4.96 -20.29 -10.39
CA PHE A 51 4.82 -21.23 -9.29
C PHE A 51 3.38 -21.76 -9.31
N GLY A 52 3.22 -23.01 -9.74
CA GLY A 52 1.97 -23.75 -9.68
C GLY A 52 1.79 -24.48 -8.34
N SER A 53 0.72 -25.26 -8.22
CA SER A 53 0.41 -26.05 -7.01
C SER A 53 1.46 -27.10 -6.67
N ASP A 54 2.20 -27.57 -7.66
CA ASP A 54 3.24 -28.61 -7.52
C ASP A 54 4.68 -28.04 -7.42
N GLY A 55 4.83 -26.72 -7.41
CA GLY A 55 6.13 -26.03 -7.40
C GLY A 55 6.34 -25.20 -8.66
N VAL A 56 7.61 -25.00 -9.05
CA VAL A 56 7.96 -24.23 -10.25
C VAL A 56 7.59 -25.01 -11.49
N ASP A 57 6.69 -24.48 -12.30
CA ASP A 57 6.22 -25.07 -13.56
C ASP A 57 6.71 -24.30 -14.80
N ALA A 58 7.28 -23.10 -14.63
CA ALA A 58 7.90 -22.33 -15.71
C ALA A 58 9.22 -21.66 -15.28
N TYR A 59 10.17 -21.62 -16.23
CA TYR A 59 11.50 -21.03 -16.07
C TYR A 59 11.81 -20.05 -17.19
N ALA A 60 12.61 -19.03 -16.88
CA ALA A 60 13.17 -18.07 -17.83
C ALA A 60 14.70 -18.16 -17.86
N ASP A 61 15.32 -17.70 -18.96
CA ASP A 61 16.76 -17.47 -18.97
C ASP A 61 17.15 -16.38 -17.97
N LYS A 62 18.30 -16.55 -17.32
CA LYS A 62 18.87 -15.58 -16.40
C LYS A 62 19.14 -14.27 -17.14
N SER A 63 18.47 -13.23 -16.69
CA SER A 63 18.69 -11.85 -17.10
C SER A 63 18.30 -10.92 -15.96
N VAL A 64 18.70 -9.66 -16.04
CA VAL A 64 18.25 -8.65 -15.06
C VAL A 64 16.72 -8.53 -15.09
N GLY A 65 16.12 -8.55 -16.28
CA GLY A 65 14.67 -8.45 -16.45
C GLY A 65 13.92 -9.59 -15.77
N SER A 66 14.35 -10.83 -15.99
CA SER A 66 13.72 -12.01 -15.40
C SER A 66 14.02 -12.15 -13.91
N ALA A 67 15.25 -11.92 -13.45
CA ALA A 67 15.62 -12.13 -12.05
C ALA A 67 15.06 -11.05 -11.09
N PHE A 68 14.86 -9.81 -11.57
CA PHE A 68 14.43 -8.67 -10.75
C PHE A 68 12.94 -8.33 -10.89
N VAL A 69 12.12 -9.17 -11.54
CA VAL A 69 10.67 -8.96 -11.65
C VAL A 69 10.02 -8.60 -10.31
N PRO A 70 10.25 -9.31 -9.19
CA PRO A 70 9.63 -8.96 -7.92
C PRO A 70 10.02 -7.56 -7.42
N VAL A 71 11.25 -7.12 -7.69
CA VAL A 71 11.75 -5.79 -7.33
C VAL A 71 11.04 -4.71 -8.15
N PHE A 72 10.88 -4.91 -9.46
CA PHE A 72 10.15 -3.99 -10.32
C PHE A 72 8.66 -3.93 -9.97
N VAL A 73 8.04 -5.06 -9.63
CA VAL A 73 6.66 -5.11 -9.15
C VAL A 73 6.51 -4.31 -7.85
N GLN A 74 7.41 -4.49 -6.88
CA GLN A 74 7.36 -3.72 -5.63
C GLN A 74 7.56 -2.22 -5.85
N LEU A 75 8.46 -1.83 -6.76
CA LEU A 75 8.63 -0.43 -7.15
C LEU A 75 7.33 0.13 -7.74
N GLY A 76 6.69 -0.60 -8.66
CA GLY A 76 5.40 -0.22 -9.25
C GLY A 76 4.30 -0.08 -8.19
N VAL A 77 4.21 -1.03 -7.26
CA VAL A 77 3.26 -0.98 -6.12
C VAL A 77 3.49 0.27 -5.28
N LEU A 78 4.74 0.58 -4.92
CA LEU A 78 5.06 1.79 -4.15
C LEU A 78 4.67 3.08 -4.87
N VAL A 79 4.90 3.15 -6.19
CA VAL A 79 4.50 4.29 -7.01
C VAL A 79 2.97 4.44 -7.00
N VAL A 80 2.23 3.37 -7.27
CA VAL A 80 0.76 3.39 -7.28
C VAL A 80 0.18 3.73 -5.92
N MET A 81 0.71 3.14 -4.84
CA MET A 81 0.24 3.41 -3.48
C MET A 81 0.57 4.85 -3.04
N SER A 82 1.74 5.36 -3.40
CA SER A 82 2.10 6.77 -3.13
C SER A 82 1.21 7.74 -3.91
N ALA A 83 0.94 7.45 -5.19
CA ALA A 83 0.04 8.26 -6.01
C ALA A 83 -1.39 8.27 -5.46
N THR A 84 -1.93 7.10 -5.10
CA THR A 84 -3.27 7.01 -4.50
C THR A 84 -3.33 7.67 -3.13
N THR A 85 -2.27 7.58 -2.31
CA THR A 85 -2.15 8.33 -1.05
C THR A 85 -2.17 9.84 -1.29
N LEU A 86 -1.41 10.35 -2.27
CA LEU A 86 -1.42 11.76 -2.63
C LEU A 86 -2.81 12.23 -3.05
N LEU A 87 -3.51 11.44 -3.89
CA LEU A 87 -4.89 11.73 -4.28
C LEU A 87 -5.83 11.72 -3.07
N THR A 88 -5.73 10.73 -2.19
CA THR A 88 -6.57 10.62 -0.98
C THR A 88 -6.44 11.83 -0.07
N VAL A 89 -5.23 12.35 0.15
CA VAL A 89 -5.03 13.54 1.00
C VAL A 89 -5.40 14.84 0.30
N ARG A 90 -5.36 14.89 -1.04
CA ARG A 90 -5.73 16.07 -1.84
C ARG A 90 -7.24 16.19 -2.10
N ILE A 91 -8.00 15.11 -1.97
CA ILE A 91 -9.46 15.15 -2.11
C ILE A 91 -10.08 15.93 -0.95
N THR A 92 -10.86 16.97 -1.27
CA THR A 92 -11.69 17.68 -0.28
C THR A 92 -12.64 16.70 0.41
N PRO A 93 -12.64 16.59 1.75
CA PRO A 93 -13.51 15.67 2.47
C PRO A 93 -14.96 16.15 2.47
N GLU A 94 -15.91 15.24 2.74
CA GLU A 94 -17.35 15.56 2.74
C GLU A 94 -17.73 16.62 3.77
N SER A 95 -17.12 16.57 4.96
CA SER A 95 -17.32 17.55 6.04
C SER A 95 -16.96 18.99 5.65
N ALA A 96 -16.14 19.20 4.61
CA ALA A 96 -15.74 20.52 4.13
C ALA A 96 -16.57 20.98 2.90
N LEU A 97 -17.57 20.22 2.46
CA LEU A 97 -18.40 20.58 1.32
C LEU A 97 -19.58 21.47 1.74
N PRO A 98 -20.02 22.39 0.86
CA PRO A 98 -21.26 23.13 1.07
C PRO A 98 -22.47 22.17 1.20
N PRO A 99 -23.46 22.46 2.05
CA PRO A 99 -24.58 21.57 2.38
C PRO A 99 -25.42 21.08 1.18
N HIS A 100 -25.33 21.77 0.05
CA HIS A 100 -26.13 21.55 -1.16
C HIS A 100 -25.32 21.00 -2.34
N ARG A 101 -24.02 20.75 -2.18
CA ARG A 101 -23.16 20.23 -3.25
C ARG A 101 -23.23 18.71 -3.29
N ARG A 102 -23.99 18.16 -4.25
CA ARG A 102 -23.96 16.71 -4.53
C ARG A 102 -22.64 16.32 -5.17
N THR A 103 -22.04 15.25 -4.67
CA THR A 103 -20.82 14.66 -5.21
C THR A 103 -21.17 13.48 -6.10
N ALA A 104 -20.28 13.18 -7.06
CA ALA A 104 -20.42 11.99 -7.88
C ALA A 104 -20.14 10.73 -7.04
N GLY A 105 -21.06 9.76 -7.06
CA GLY A 105 -20.92 8.49 -6.31
C GLY A 105 -19.76 7.60 -6.75
N LEU A 106 -19.13 7.89 -7.89
CA LEU A 106 -17.92 7.19 -8.34
C LEU A 106 -16.66 7.58 -7.55
N VAL A 107 -16.63 8.75 -6.92
CA VAL A 107 -15.47 9.19 -6.14
C VAL A 107 -15.70 8.78 -4.68
N ASN A 108 -14.96 7.78 -4.22
CA ASN A 108 -14.94 7.38 -2.81
C ASN A 108 -14.24 8.48 -1.99
N ARG A 109 -15.01 9.49 -1.59
CA ARG A 109 -14.53 10.66 -0.87
C ARG A 109 -14.43 10.37 0.64
N PRO A 110 -13.35 10.76 1.32
CA PRO A 110 -13.25 10.64 2.77
C PRO A 110 -14.29 11.51 3.48
N SER A 111 -14.84 11.01 4.59
CA SER A 111 -15.82 11.75 5.39
C SER A 111 -15.17 12.96 6.09
N THR A 112 -13.93 12.78 6.55
CA THR A 112 -13.16 13.76 7.33
C THR A 112 -11.71 13.83 6.85
N ALA A 113 -11.04 14.96 7.09
CA ALA A 113 -9.61 15.12 6.81
C ALA A 113 -8.74 14.13 7.61
N GLU A 114 -9.13 13.83 8.85
CA GLU A 114 -8.45 12.82 9.67
C GLU A 114 -8.63 11.41 9.10
N GLY A 115 -9.84 11.07 8.63
CA GLY A 115 -10.12 9.83 7.94
C GLY A 115 -9.28 9.66 6.68
N ALA A 116 -9.13 10.72 5.87
CA ALA A 116 -8.24 10.74 4.72
C ALA A 116 -6.80 10.39 5.10
N ARG A 117 -6.27 10.99 6.19
CA ARG A 117 -4.92 10.69 6.70
C ARG A 117 -4.77 9.25 7.21
N GLN A 118 -5.80 8.69 7.85
CA GLN A 118 -5.77 7.29 8.31
C GLN A 118 -5.77 6.30 7.13
N VAL A 119 -6.59 6.55 6.11
CA VAL A 119 -6.62 5.73 4.88
C VAL A 119 -5.29 5.84 4.12
N ALA A 120 -4.74 7.05 3.99
CA ALA A 120 -3.42 7.30 3.41
C ALA A 120 -2.30 6.49 4.10
N ARG A 121 -2.27 6.48 5.43
CA ARG A 121 -1.30 5.67 6.20
C ARG A 121 -1.50 4.18 5.97
N ALA A 122 -2.75 3.71 5.91
CA ALA A 122 -3.06 2.31 5.65
C ALA A 122 -2.66 1.86 4.24
N GLN A 123 -2.77 2.72 3.23
CA GLN A 123 -2.30 2.43 1.86
C GLN A 123 -0.78 2.21 1.81
N LEU A 124 0.00 3.10 2.45
CA LEU A 124 1.45 2.94 2.52
C LEU A 124 1.88 1.73 3.36
N PHE A 125 1.13 1.43 4.44
CA PHE A 125 1.32 0.20 5.20
C PHE A 125 1.06 -1.06 4.35
N LEU A 126 0.00 -1.06 3.52
CA LEU A 126 -0.24 -2.13 2.57
C LEU A 126 0.91 -2.28 1.56
N ALA A 127 1.46 -1.18 1.05
CA ALA A 127 2.63 -1.22 0.16
C ALA A 127 3.85 -1.90 0.82
N PHE A 128 4.08 -1.61 2.11
CA PHE A 128 5.09 -2.29 2.92
C PHE A 128 4.79 -3.80 3.07
N CYS A 129 3.55 -4.17 3.39
CA CYS A 129 3.12 -5.57 3.49
C CYS A 129 3.30 -6.34 2.18
N VAL A 130 2.99 -5.74 1.03
CA VAL A 130 3.26 -6.33 -0.28
C VAL A 130 4.75 -6.56 -0.48
N GLY A 131 5.60 -5.60 -0.07
CA GLY A 131 7.05 -5.76 -0.11
C GLY A 131 7.56 -6.92 0.73
N LEU A 132 6.98 -7.16 1.91
CA LEU A 132 7.31 -8.34 2.72
C LEU A 132 6.93 -9.64 1.99
N GLY A 133 5.80 -9.65 1.29
CA GLY A 133 5.44 -10.79 0.44
C GLY A 133 6.41 -10.99 -0.73
N MET A 134 6.91 -9.90 -1.32
CA MET A 134 7.94 -9.98 -2.37
C MET A 134 9.27 -10.54 -1.85
N LEU A 135 9.66 -10.25 -0.61
CA LEU A 135 10.83 -10.88 0.04
C LEU A 135 10.70 -12.40 0.10
N ALA A 136 9.51 -12.91 0.46
CA ALA A 136 9.25 -14.35 0.48
C ALA A 136 9.35 -14.96 -0.93
N THR A 137 8.80 -14.29 -1.94
CA THR A 137 8.92 -14.72 -3.35
C THR A 137 10.39 -14.74 -3.81
N CYS A 138 11.15 -13.68 -3.52
CA CYS A 138 12.57 -13.58 -3.85
C CYS A 138 13.40 -14.70 -3.21
N ARG A 139 13.08 -15.13 -1.98
CA ARG A 139 13.77 -16.25 -1.33
C ARG A 139 13.73 -17.52 -2.17
N VAL A 140 12.58 -17.84 -2.77
CA VAL A 140 12.43 -19.04 -3.59
C VAL A 140 12.98 -18.82 -4.99
N MET A 141 12.74 -17.66 -5.58
CA MET A 141 13.20 -17.33 -6.93
C MET A 141 14.73 -17.26 -7.02
N TRP A 142 15.40 -16.83 -5.95
CA TRP A 142 16.84 -16.69 -5.85
C TRP A 142 17.52 -17.83 -5.09
N SER A 143 16.85 -18.97 -4.91
CA SER A 143 17.47 -20.14 -4.29
C SER A 143 18.50 -20.77 -5.22
N THR A 144 19.68 -21.08 -4.68
CA THR A 144 20.77 -21.75 -5.40
C THR A 144 20.76 -23.28 -5.21
N THR A 145 19.92 -23.80 -4.32
CA THR A 145 19.75 -25.24 -4.04
C THR A 145 18.68 -25.90 -4.93
N PRO A 146 18.73 -27.25 -5.09
CA PRO A 146 17.76 -28.00 -5.90
C PRO A 146 16.31 -27.83 -5.42
N GLN A 147 15.36 -27.65 -6.35
CA GLN A 147 13.93 -27.39 -6.08
C GLN A 147 13.20 -28.41 -5.18
N GLN A 148 13.80 -29.57 -4.90
CA GLN A 148 13.19 -30.60 -4.04
C GLN A 148 12.85 -30.04 -2.64
N GLU A 149 13.70 -29.18 -2.06
CA GLU A 149 13.43 -28.51 -0.77
C GLU A 149 12.38 -27.38 -0.89
N ALA A 150 12.21 -26.82 -2.09
CA ALA A 150 11.21 -25.78 -2.36
C ALA A 150 9.78 -26.34 -2.36
N ARG A 151 9.60 -27.64 -2.68
CA ARG A 151 8.29 -28.30 -2.68
C ARG A 151 7.73 -28.45 -1.26
N ASP A 152 8.58 -28.83 -0.30
CA ASP A 152 8.19 -28.93 1.13
C ASP A 152 7.94 -27.54 1.75
N SER A 153 8.54 -26.49 1.17
CA SER A 153 8.42 -25.11 1.63
C SER A 153 7.31 -24.29 0.93
N ALA A 154 6.58 -24.89 -0.02
CA ALA A 154 5.59 -24.18 -0.84
C ALA A 154 4.46 -23.55 0.01
N THR A 155 3.92 -24.32 0.96
CA THR A 155 2.88 -23.84 1.89
C THR A 155 3.40 -22.70 2.76
N SER A 156 4.62 -22.81 3.29
CA SER A 156 5.23 -21.77 4.11
C SER A 156 5.46 -20.49 3.32
N THR A 157 5.96 -20.60 2.08
CA THR A 157 6.16 -19.47 1.17
C THR A 157 4.85 -18.78 0.87
N LEU A 158 3.81 -19.53 0.52
CA LEU A 158 2.48 -18.98 0.23
C LEU A 158 1.90 -18.23 1.44
N VAL A 159 2.03 -18.79 2.65
CA VAL A 159 1.60 -18.13 3.88
C VAL A 159 2.42 -16.86 4.13
N LEU A 160 3.75 -16.90 3.98
CA LEU A 160 4.63 -15.74 4.15
C LEU A 160 4.34 -14.63 3.12
N THR A 161 3.90 -15.00 1.92
CA THR A 161 3.52 -14.04 0.88
C THR A 161 2.14 -13.44 1.14
N LEU A 162 1.14 -14.26 1.42
CA LEU A 162 -0.26 -13.81 1.49
C LEU A 162 -0.64 -13.19 2.83
N LEU A 163 -0.08 -13.66 3.94
CA LEU A 163 -0.47 -13.21 5.28
C LEU A 163 -0.21 -11.70 5.48
N PRO A 164 0.97 -11.13 5.17
CA PRO A 164 1.18 -9.69 5.31
C PRO A 164 0.23 -8.89 4.42
N ILE A 165 0.01 -9.33 3.17
CA ILE A 165 -0.88 -8.67 2.21
C ILE A 165 -2.32 -8.67 2.74
N ALA A 166 -2.79 -9.78 3.30
CA ALA A 166 -4.11 -9.87 3.91
C ALA A 166 -4.25 -8.90 5.09
N LEU A 167 -3.23 -8.78 5.95
CA LEU A 167 -3.21 -7.83 7.06
C LEU A 167 -3.25 -6.37 6.58
N GLY A 168 -2.44 -6.02 5.58
CA GLY A 168 -2.43 -4.69 4.98
C GLY A 168 -3.78 -4.34 4.35
N THR A 169 -4.39 -5.30 3.65
CA THR A 169 -5.70 -5.13 3.01
C THR A 169 -6.80 -4.94 4.05
N LEU A 170 -6.78 -5.74 5.12
CA LEU A 170 -7.70 -5.60 6.24
C LEU A 170 -7.56 -4.23 6.92
N ALA A 171 -6.34 -3.71 7.08
CA ALA A 171 -6.12 -2.39 7.64
C ALA A 171 -6.74 -1.27 6.77
N VAL A 172 -6.60 -1.34 5.44
CA VAL A 172 -7.25 -0.41 4.50
C VAL A 172 -8.77 -0.50 4.60
N LEU A 173 -9.32 -1.71 4.62
CA LEU A 173 -10.77 -1.93 4.71
C LEU A 173 -11.33 -1.39 6.03
N VAL A 174 -10.71 -1.74 7.16
CA VAL A 174 -11.17 -1.31 8.49
C VAL A 174 -11.10 0.22 8.63
N THR A 175 -10.04 0.86 8.14
CA THR A 175 -9.93 2.33 8.19
C THR A 175 -10.97 3.01 7.31
N ALA A 176 -11.19 2.53 6.09
CA ALA A 176 -12.21 3.05 5.19
C ALA A 176 -13.64 2.89 5.75
N LEU A 177 -13.95 1.71 6.31
CA LEU A 177 -15.26 1.45 6.92
C LEU A 177 -15.50 2.30 8.16
N ARG A 178 -14.48 2.48 9.01
CA ARG A 178 -14.56 3.36 10.19
C ARG A 178 -14.77 4.83 9.80
N ASP A 179 -14.14 5.28 8.72
CA ASP A 179 -14.36 6.64 8.20
C ASP A 179 -15.80 6.84 7.73
N ARG A 180 -16.34 5.91 6.93
CA ARG A 180 -17.76 5.95 6.50
C ARG A 180 -18.75 5.97 7.67
N GLY A 181 -18.50 5.16 8.70
CA GLY A 181 -19.34 5.14 9.90
C GLY A 181 -19.29 6.43 10.73
N ARG A 182 -18.29 7.30 10.55
CA ARG A 182 -18.25 8.63 11.17
C ARG A 182 -19.10 9.63 10.40
N GLY A 183 -19.05 9.63 9.06
CA GLY A 183 -19.91 10.47 8.22
C GLY A 183 -21.41 10.19 8.35
N ALA A 184 -21.79 8.93 8.56
CA ALA A 184 -23.19 8.56 8.79
C ALA A 184 -23.73 9.08 10.15
N ARG A 185 -22.88 9.14 11.18
CA ARG A 185 -23.28 9.62 12.52
C ARG A 185 -23.42 11.14 12.58
N SER A 186 -22.57 11.88 11.87
CA SER A 186 -22.67 13.35 11.81
C SER A 186 -23.91 13.82 11.04
N SER A 187 -24.31 13.10 10.00
CA SER A 187 -25.54 13.41 9.23
C SER A 187 -26.84 13.03 9.94
N GLY A 188 -26.83 11.97 10.77
CA GLY A 188 -27.99 11.57 11.57
C GLY A 188 -28.31 12.49 12.75
N GLY A 189 -27.28 13.04 13.42
CA GLY A 189 -27.46 13.92 14.59
C GLY A 189 -28.05 15.30 14.27
N GLY A 190 -27.78 15.84 13.07
CA GLY A 190 -28.30 17.14 12.66
C GLY A 190 -29.81 17.19 12.39
N ARG A 191 -30.46 16.03 12.19
CA ARG A 191 -31.91 15.96 11.95
C ARG A 191 -32.77 16.05 13.21
N SER A 192 -32.21 15.76 14.40
CA SER A 192 -32.99 15.74 15.65
C SER A 192 -33.11 17.11 16.32
N SER A 193 -32.30 18.10 15.94
CA SER A 193 -32.28 19.44 16.57
C SER A 193 -33.14 20.49 15.86
N ALA A 194 -33.79 20.14 14.74
CA ALA A 194 -34.60 21.07 13.95
C ALA A 194 -36.12 20.88 14.17
N ALA A 195 -36.51 20.13 15.20
CA ALA A 195 -37.91 19.78 15.46
C ALA A 195 -38.44 20.29 16.82
N ASP A 196 -37.66 21.08 17.56
CA ASP A 196 -38.10 21.74 18.80
C ASP A 196 -38.13 23.26 18.65
#